data_AF-A0A2B4SGM6-F1
#
_entry.id   AF-A0A2B4SGM6-F1
#
_cell.length_a   1.000
_cell.length_b   1.000
_cell.length_c   1.000
_cell.angle_alpha   90.00
_cell.angle_beta   90.00
_cell.angle_gamma   90.00
#
_symmetry.space_group_name_H-M   'P 1'
#
loop_
_entity.id
_entity.type
_entity.pdbx_description
1 polymer ?
#
loop_
_entity_poly.entity_id
_entity_poly.type
_entity_poly.pdbx_seq_one_letter_code
_entity_poly.pdbx_strand_id
1 'polypeptide(L)'
;MGLRFRLRGLHFRPIEALGYRSCVLVAHDWGGAVAWNFTHIHPEFVDRLIVCNIPHPMCFRKCLQSCKKQFRASWLPYLPEYLIEMDDFKAFDEGFGKTKNFSEEDVEAYKYSMCQSGCSGPINYYRAAFSYKDVPSGVFLTKIKAPTLVVWGTGDVFLLVETLKGTEDFVEDLTIKYVDGATHWVQVDGYEDTNKHILLWQIIRRFGIPPRAKRRDTPPACLLNPELGTHHFLRTASNIKIHYVAKGDPQKPLMLCLHGFPEFWYSWRYQLKAFSDDYRVVAVDMRGYGESDHPIGKDQYKGSYLVNDVKEVIEALGYSSCVLLAHDWGGSIAWSFTHIHPEFVDRLIVCNIPHPICFVKCLQTSRKQFRASWYMYLFQLPYLPEYIIEMDDFKVYDEVFKNIKNFTEEDVEGYKYALCQSGCSGPLNYYRAAFSYQDLPHGYWRSKIKAPTLVVWGKEDMALLVETLTGTEDFVEDLTIKYVDGATHWVQVDGYVDVNKHIRAFLNAHPVESLQKPD
;
A
#
# COMPACT_ATOMS: atom_id res chain seq x y z
N MET A 1 -28.47 -56.81 19.03
CA MET A 1 -28.65 -56.63 17.58
C MET A 1 -28.68 -55.12 17.29
N GLY A 2 -27.52 -54.50 17.08
CA GLY A 2 -27.43 -53.07 16.76
C GLY A 2 -27.23 -52.91 15.26
N LEU A 3 -28.25 -52.44 14.53
CA LEU A 3 -28.12 -52.09 13.13
C LEU A 3 -27.16 -50.90 12.99
N ARG A 4 -25.93 -51.17 12.54
CA ARG A 4 -25.07 -50.16 11.92
C ARG A 4 -25.59 -49.92 10.50
N PHE A 5 -26.34 -48.84 10.29
CA PHE A 5 -26.56 -48.31 8.94
C PHE A 5 -25.23 -47.78 8.40
N ARG A 6 -24.55 -48.60 7.59
CA ARG A 6 -23.52 -48.10 6.68
C ARG A 6 -24.23 -47.49 5.48
N LEU A 7 -24.33 -46.18 5.44
CA LEU A 7 -24.57 -45.44 4.19
C LEU A 7 -23.31 -45.59 3.31
N ARG A 8 -23.22 -46.71 2.58
CA ARG A 8 -22.29 -46.87 1.46
C ARG A 8 -23.09 -46.65 0.18
N GLY A 9 -22.72 -45.64 -0.61
CA GLY A 9 -23.03 -45.65 -2.05
C GLY A 9 -23.91 -44.53 -2.62
N LEU A 10 -24.16 -43.43 -1.92
CA LEU A 10 -24.71 -42.22 -2.55
C LEU A 10 -23.55 -41.27 -2.87
N HIS A 11 -22.94 -41.43 -4.05
CA HIS A 11 -22.19 -40.34 -4.68
C HIS A 11 -23.21 -39.30 -5.16
N PHE A 12 -23.80 -38.58 -4.22
CA PHE A 12 -24.59 -37.41 -4.55
C PHE A 12 -23.60 -36.35 -5.03
N ARG A 13 -23.58 -36.09 -6.33
CA ARG A 13 -22.78 -35.03 -6.96
C ARG A 13 -23.72 -33.86 -7.26
N PRO A 14 -24.04 -33.01 -6.27
CA PRO A 14 -25.10 -32.01 -6.39
C PRO A 14 -24.89 -31.03 -7.55
N ILE A 15 -23.64 -30.75 -7.92
CA ILE A 15 -23.30 -29.85 -9.05
C ILE A 15 -23.67 -30.48 -10.40
N GLU A 16 -23.36 -31.77 -10.58
CA GLU A 16 -23.76 -32.53 -11.78
C GLU A 16 -25.28 -32.73 -11.84
N ALA A 17 -25.93 -32.91 -10.69
CA ALA A 17 -27.40 -33.00 -10.61
C ALA A 17 -28.11 -31.71 -11.05
N LEU A 18 -27.43 -30.56 -10.93
CA LEU A 18 -27.90 -29.27 -11.45
C LEU A 18 -27.50 -29.04 -12.93
N GLY A 19 -26.86 -30.01 -13.58
CA GLY A 19 -26.43 -29.94 -14.97
C GLY A 19 -25.12 -29.20 -15.22
N TYR A 20 -24.39 -28.83 -14.15
CA TYR A 20 -23.11 -28.13 -14.25
C TYR A 20 -21.93 -29.09 -14.10
N ARG A 21 -20.82 -28.81 -14.78
CA ARG A 21 -19.56 -29.57 -14.64
C ARG A 21 -18.69 -29.07 -13.49
N SER A 22 -18.76 -27.77 -13.23
CA SER A 22 -18.04 -27.08 -12.17
C SER A 22 -18.79 -25.80 -11.80
N CYS A 23 -18.43 -25.18 -10.68
CA CYS A 23 -19.00 -23.91 -10.24
C CYS A 23 -17.91 -22.90 -9.84
N VAL A 24 -18.31 -21.62 -9.85
CA VAL A 24 -17.60 -20.58 -9.08
C VAL A 24 -18.19 -20.61 -7.69
N LEU A 25 -17.40 -21.03 -6.70
CA LEU A 25 -17.84 -21.18 -5.33
C LEU A 25 -17.60 -19.88 -4.56
N VAL A 26 -18.67 -19.22 -4.11
CA VAL A 26 -18.61 -17.97 -3.33
C VAL A 26 -19.14 -18.23 -1.94
N ALA A 27 -18.38 -17.88 -0.90
CA ALA A 27 -18.74 -18.21 0.46
C ALA A 27 -18.22 -17.21 1.51
N HIS A 28 -18.87 -17.16 2.66
CA HIS A 28 -18.55 -16.30 3.81
C HIS A 28 -18.59 -17.13 5.10
N ASP A 29 -17.78 -16.76 6.09
CA ASP A 29 -17.74 -17.35 7.44
C ASP A 29 -17.72 -18.90 7.41
N TRP A 30 -18.59 -19.60 8.15
CA TRP A 30 -18.65 -21.07 8.18
C TRP A 30 -18.92 -21.69 6.82
N GLY A 31 -19.71 -21.04 5.97
CA GLY A 31 -19.87 -21.46 4.58
C GLY A 31 -18.53 -21.44 3.83
N GLY A 32 -17.67 -20.48 4.14
CA GLY A 32 -16.32 -20.39 3.60
C GLY A 32 -15.36 -21.45 4.15
N ALA A 33 -15.46 -21.80 5.42
CA ALA A 33 -14.70 -22.93 5.98
C ALA A 33 -15.07 -24.25 5.29
N VAL A 34 -16.37 -24.43 5.00
CA VAL A 34 -16.86 -25.55 4.18
C VAL A 34 -16.31 -25.46 2.76
N ALA A 35 -16.34 -24.27 2.14
CA ALA A 35 -15.83 -24.06 0.79
C ALA A 35 -14.34 -24.40 0.65
N TRP A 36 -13.50 -23.97 1.59
CA TRP A 36 -12.08 -24.34 1.63
C TRP A 36 -11.88 -25.86 1.64
N ASN A 37 -12.57 -26.55 2.54
CA ASN A 37 -12.48 -28.01 2.62
C ASN A 37 -13.03 -28.68 1.35
N PHE A 38 -14.15 -28.18 0.83
CA PHE A 38 -14.75 -28.70 -0.39
C PHE A 38 -13.80 -28.58 -1.58
N THR A 39 -13.11 -27.44 -1.74
CA THR A 39 -12.13 -27.25 -2.82
C THR A 39 -10.93 -28.18 -2.70
N HIS A 40 -10.49 -28.52 -1.48
CA HIS A 40 -9.44 -29.52 -1.28
C HIS A 40 -9.90 -30.95 -1.58
N ILE A 41 -11.12 -31.31 -1.16
CA ILE A 41 -11.64 -32.68 -1.29
C ILE A 41 -12.16 -32.96 -2.71
N HIS A 42 -12.75 -31.95 -3.34
CA HIS A 42 -13.43 -32.03 -4.62
C HIS A 42 -12.99 -30.91 -5.60
N PRO A 43 -11.69 -30.81 -5.91
CA PRO A 43 -11.17 -29.77 -6.80
C PRO A 43 -11.76 -29.84 -8.21
N GLU A 44 -12.23 -31.01 -8.66
CA GLU A 44 -12.83 -31.21 -9.98
C GLU A 44 -14.11 -30.39 -10.21
N PHE A 45 -14.80 -30.00 -9.13
CA PHE A 45 -16.04 -29.24 -9.23
C PHE A 45 -15.86 -27.73 -9.02
N VAL A 46 -14.64 -27.25 -8.75
CA VAL A 46 -14.39 -25.84 -8.42
C VAL A 46 -13.56 -25.20 -9.53
N ASP A 47 -14.22 -24.38 -10.36
CA ASP A 47 -13.54 -23.57 -11.38
C ASP A 47 -12.77 -22.43 -10.73
N ARG A 48 -13.40 -21.77 -9.75
CA ARG A 48 -12.85 -20.65 -8.98
C ARG A 48 -13.43 -20.65 -7.57
N LEU A 49 -12.61 -20.26 -6.60
CA LEU A 49 -13.01 -20.10 -5.20
C LEU A 49 -12.99 -18.61 -4.82
N ILE A 50 -14.05 -18.12 -4.20
CA ILE A 50 -14.15 -16.77 -3.67
C ILE A 50 -14.61 -16.88 -2.22
N VAL A 51 -13.80 -16.41 -1.28
CA VAL A 51 -14.13 -16.42 0.14
C VAL A 51 -14.07 -15.02 0.73
N CYS A 52 -15.07 -14.68 1.53
CA CYS A 52 -15.21 -13.40 2.20
C CYS A 52 -15.01 -13.56 3.71
N ASN A 53 -14.10 -12.78 4.31
CA ASN A 53 -13.82 -12.73 5.75
C ASN A 53 -13.71 -14.10 6.43
N ILE A 54 -12.95 -15.01 5.82
CA ILE A 54 -12.68 -16.32 6.40
C ILE A 54 -11.31 -16.84 5.95
N PRO A 55 -10.38 -17.09 6.89
CA PRO A 55 -9.05 -17.57 6.57
C PRO A 55 -9.08 -19.05 6.17
N HIS A 56 -8.00 -19.51 5.53
CA HIS A 56 -7.82 -20.94 5.32
C HIS A 56 -7.78 -21.67 6.69
N PRO A 57 -8.48 -22.82 6.86
CA PRO A 57 -8.65 -23.47 8.17
C PRO A 57 -7.34 -23.77 8.92
N MET A 58 -6.28 -24.13 8.18
CA MET A 58 -4.97 -24.39 8.77
C MET A 58 -4.27 -23.11 9.25
N CYS A 59 -4.47 -21.98 8.56
CA CYS A 59 -3.92 -20.68 8.96
C CYS A 59 -4.63 -20.17 10.21
N PHE A 60 -5.95 -20.30 10.26
CA PHE A 60 -6.74 -20.00 11.46
C PHE A 60 -6.24 -20.77 12.68
N ARG A 61 -6.03 -22.08 12.55
CA ARG A 61 -5.54 -22.94 13.63
C ARG A 61 -4.15 -22.55 14.11
N LYS A 62 -3.22 -22.27 13.18
CA LYS A 62 -1.87 -21.78 13.52
C LYS A 62 -1.94 -20.43 14.25
N CYS A 63 -2.83 -19.53 13.83
CA CYS A 63 -3.04 -18.24 14.46
C CYS A 63 -3.65 -18.39 15.86
N LEU A 64 -4.65 -19.25 16.07
CA LEU A 64 -5.22 -19.52 17.40
C LEU A 64 -4.19 -20.00 18.42
N GLN A 65 -3.19 -20.79 17.98
CA GLN A 65 -2.13 -21.29 18.84
C GLN A 65 -1.07 -20.24 19.18
N SER A 66 -0.85 -19.26 18.30
CA SER A 66 0.25 -18.29 18.41
C SER A 66 -0.20 -16.87 18.78
N CYS A 67 -1.46 -16.50 18.56
CA CYS A 67 -1.99 -15.16 18.76
C CYS A 67 -3.02 -15.13 19.92
N LYS A 68 -2.58 -14.60 21.07
CA LYS A 68 -3.45 -14.43 22.26
C LYS A 68 -4.66 -13.52 21.99
N LYS A 69 -4.51 -12.52 21.13
CA LYS A 69 -5.60 -11.58 20.77
C LYS A 69 -6.69 -12.31 19.98
N GLN A 70 -6.30 -13.08 18.95
CA GLN A 70 -7.25 -13.90 18.18
C GLN A 70 -7.89 -14.97 19.06
N PHE A 71 -7.11 -15.65 19.91
CA PHE A 71 -7.65 -16.65 20.84
C PHE A 71 -8.77 -16.04 21.70
N ARG A 72 -8.57 -14.86 22.29
CA ARG A 72 -9.62 -14.17 23.08
C ARG A 72 -10.84 -13.78 22.24
N ALA A 73 -10.64 -13.27 21.02
CA ALA A 73 -11.74 -12.91 20.12
C ALA A 73 -12.62 -14.11 19.75
N SER A 74 -12.01 -15.30 19.60
CA SER A 74 -12.72 -16.55 19.27
C SER A 74 -13.42 -17.23 20.45
N TRP A 75 -13.35 -16.70 21.68
CA TRP A 75 -13.99 -17.27 22.87
C TRP A 75 -15.40 -16.72 23.16
N LEU A 76 -15.81 -15.60 22.56
CA LEU A 76 -17.15 -15.03 22.73
C LEU A 76 -18.32 -16.01 22.41
N PRO A 77 -18.23 -16.93 21.42
CA PRO A 77 -19.32 -17.85 21.08
C PRO A 77 -19.53 -19.03 22.04
N TYR A 78 -18.70 -19.20 23.08
CA TYR A 78 -18.77 -20.33 24.02
C TYR A 78 -19.58 -20.03 25.28
N LEU A 79 -20.36 -18.95 25.29
CA LEU A 79 -21.32 -18.70 26.34
C LEU A 79 -22.37 -19.84 26.37
N PRO A 80 -22.77 -20.31 27.57
CA PRO A 80 -23.79 -21.34 27.71
C PRO A 80 -25.07 -21.03 26.90
N GLU A 81 -25.68 -22.07 26.34
CA GLU A 81 -26.87 -21.99 25.45
C GLU A 81 -28.03 -21.17 26.07
N TYR A 82 -28.16 -21.19 27.42
CA TYR A 82 -29.18 -20.44 28.16
C TYR A 82 -28.94 -18.91 28.24
N LEU A 83 -27.75 -18.40 27.89
CA LEU A 83 -27.51 -16.96 27.74
C LEU A 83 -27.93 -16.44 26.35
N ILE A 84 -28.22 -17.35 25.42
CA ILE A 84 -28.67 -17.05 24.05
C ILE A 84 -30.20 -17.18 23.94
N GLU A 85 -30.84 -17.90 24.89
CA GLU A 85 -32.29 -18.04 24.92
C GLU A 85 -32.98 -16.85 25.62
N MET A 86 -33.69 -16.09 24.77
CA MET A 86 -34.90 -15.30 25.05
C MET A 86 -34.85 -13.87 25.60
N ASP A 87 -33.71 -13.25 25.95
CA ASP A 87 -33.69 -11.78 26.21
C ASP A 87 -32.40 -11.05 25.82
N ASP A 88 -31.36 -11.73 25.34
CA ASP A 88 -30.04 -11.14 25.06
C ASP A 88 -29.72 -11.01 23.56
N PHE A 89 -30.69 -10.50 22.78
CA PHE A 89 -30.40 -9.97 21.43
C PHE A 89 -29.36 -8.83 21.45
N LYS A 90 -28.94 -8.34 22.63
CA LYS A 90 -27.84 -7.38 22.80
C LYS A 90 -26.56 -7.78 22.07
N ALA A 91 -26.14 -9.05 22.09
CA ALA A 91 -24.93 -9.45 21.37
C ALA A 91 -25.10 -9.37 19.84
N PHE A 92 -26.32 -9.64 19.35
CA PHE A 92 -26.70 -9.45 17.96
C PHE A 92 -26.82 -7.96 17.60
N ASP A 93 -27.45 -7.15 18.45
CA ASP A 93 -27.61 -5.70 18.25
C ASP A 93 -26.27 -4.95 18.42
N GLU A 94 -25.33 -5.42 19.26
CA GLU A 94 -23.97 -4.87 19.38
C GLU A 94 -23.05 -5.30 18.24
N GLY A 95 -23.26 -6.49 17.68
CA GLY A 95 -22.56 -7.01 16.51
C GLY A 95 -23.04 -6.36 15.21
N PHE A 96 -24.35 -6.44 14.94
CA PHE A 96 -25.00 -5.78 13.81
C PHE A 96 -25.03 -4.26 13.94
N GLY A 97 -25.12 -3.70 15.15
CA GLY A 97 -25.08 -2.25 15.35
C GLY A 97 -23.73 -1.60 15.03
N LYS A 98 -22.67 -2.41 14.85
CA LYS A 98 -21.38 -1.97 14.30
C LYS A 98 -21.30 -2.10 12.78
N THR A 99 -22.20 -2.88 12.19
CA THR A 99 -22.34 -3.07 10.74
C THR A 99 -23.16 -1.89 10.21
N LYS A 100 -22.56 -1.10 9.32
CA LYS A 100 -23.13 0.19 8.88
C LYS A 100 -24.35 0.03 7.98
N ASN A 101 -24.48 -1.11 7.31
CA ASN A 101 -25.45 -1.29 6.21
C ASN A 101 -26.56 -2.31 6.49
N PHE A 102 -26.74 -2.77 7.73
CA PHE A 102 -27.96 -3.52 8.07
C PHE A 102 -29.09 -2.55 8.38
N SER A 103 -30.20 -2.65 7.65
CA SER A 103 -31.44 -1.98 8.02
C SER A 103 -32.11 -2.68 9.20
N GLU A 104 -33.03 -1.99 9.88
CA GLU A 104 -33.87 -2.62 10.92
C GLU A 104 -34.67 -3.79 10.34
N GLU A 105 -35.13 -3.70 9.09
CA GLU A 105 -35.83 -4.77 8.39
C GLU A 105 -34.94 -6.00 8.17
N ASP A 106 -33.67 -5.80 7.79
CA ASP A 106 -32.72 -6.90 7.62
C ASP A 106 -32.48 -7.63 8.95
N VAL A 107 -32.27 -6.88 10.03
CA VAL A 107 -32.08 -7.46 11.38
C VAL A 107 -33.31 -8.27 11.78
N GLU A 108 -34.51 -7.73 11.54
CA GLU A 108 -35.75 -8.43 11.87
C GLU A 108 -35.96 -9.71 11.04
N ALA A 109 -35.50 -9.72 9.78
CA ALA A 109 -35.51 -10.94 8.97
C ALA A 109 -34.61 -12.04 9.55
N TYR A 110 -33.43 -11.69 10.07
CA TYR A 110 -32.57 -12.64 10.79
C TYR A 110 -33.21 -13.13 12.09
N LYS A 111 -33.79 -12.21 12.89
CA LYS A 111 -34.50 -12.55 14.13
C LYS A 111 -35.65 -13.51 13.85
N TYR A 112 -36.47 -13.23 12.85
CA TYR A 112 -37.57 -14.09 12.42
C TYR A 112 -37.08 -15.50 12.03
N SER A 113 -36.04 -15.61 11.19
CA SER A 113 -35.47 -16.90 10.78
C SER A 113 -34.96 -17.73 11.97
N MET A 114 -34.29 -17.07 12.92
CA MET A 114 -33.76 -17.71 14.13
C MET A 114 -34.89 -18.15 15.09
N CYS A 115 -35.98 -17.38 15.19
CA CYS A 115 -37.16 -17.79 15.96
C CYS A 115 -37.83 -19.05 15.40
N GLN A 116 -37.78 -19.27 14.08
CA GLN A 116 -38.34 -20.47 13.45
C GLN A 116 -37.46 -21.72 13.63
N SER A 117 -36.13 -21.54 13.57
CA SER A 117 -35.18 -22.66 13.48
C SER A 117 -34.38 -22.92 14.76
N GLY A 118 -34.40 -21.98 15.71
CA GLY A 118 -33.54 -21.97 16.90
C GLY A 118 -32.06 -21.75 16.58
N CYS A 119 -31.24 -21.58 17.62
CA CYS A 119 -29.81 -21.27 17.47
C CYS A 119 -28.90 -22.51 17.42
N SER A 120 -29.40 -23.70 17.80
CA SER A 120 -28.55 -24.89 17.93
C SER A 120 -27.90 -25.32 16.62
N GLY A 121 -28.59 -25.19 15.48
CA GLY A 121 -28.02 -25.50 14.16
C GLY A 121 -26.78 -24.66 13.84
N PRO A 122 -26.88 -23.32 13.80
CA PRO A 122 -25.74 -22.42 13.63
C PRO A 122 -24.62 -22.64 14.67
N ILE A 123 -24.96 -22.80 15.96
CA ILE A 123 -23.97 -23.02 17.03
C ILE A 123 -23.21 -24.36 16.85
N ASN A 124 -23.87 -25.39 16.31
CA ASN A 124 -23.25 -26.68 16.10
C ASN A 124 -22.10 -26.64 15.08
N TYR A 125 -22.04 -25.65 14.17
CA TYR A 125 -20.85 -25.45 13.31
C TYR A 125 -19.59 -25.20 14.16
N TYR A 126 -19.69 -24.33 15.17
CA TYR A 126 -18.60 -24.07 16.10
C TYR A 126 -18.22 -25.33 16.89
N ARG A 127 -19.21 -26.08 17.39
CA ARG A 127 -18.98 -27.31 18.16
C ARG A 127 -18.31 -28.41 17.31
N ALA A 128 -18.68 -28.52 16.04
CA ALA A 128 -18.14 -29.51 15.11
C ALA A 128 -16.75 -29.15 14.60
N ALA A 129 -16.46 -27.86 14.40
CA ALA A 129 -15.24 -27.38 13.76
C ALA A 129 -13.94 -27.72 14.49
N PHE A 130 -13.98 -28.05 15.79
CA PHE A 130 -12.78 -28.47 16.54
C PHE A 130 -12.50 -29.97 16.43
N SER A 131 -13.35 -30.75 15.73
CA SER A 131 -13.19 -32.19 15.53
C SER A 131 -12.84 -32.54 14.08
N TYR A 132 -11.61 -32.24 13.66
CA TYR A 132 -11.05 -32.67 12.36
C TYR A 132 -10.65 -34.16 12.30
N LYS A 133 -11.15 -35.00 13.22
CA LYS A 133 -10.77 -36.42 13.28
C LYS A 133 -11.15 -37.20 12.01
N ASP A 134 -12.13 -36.70 11.27
CA ASP A 134 -12.71 -37.35 10.09
C ASP A 134 -12.28 -36.71 8.75
N VAL A 135 -11.47 -35.64 8.77
CA VAL A 135 -10.87 -35.11 7.52
C VAL A 135 -9.69 -36.02 7.14
N PRO A 136 -9.64 -36.58 5.92
CA PRO A 136 -8.59 -37.52 5.55
C PRO A 136 -7.19 -36.95 5.77
N SER A 137 -6.32 -37.76 6.37
CA SER A 137 -4.93 -37.37 6.62
C SER A 137 -4.26 -37.03 5.28
N GLY A 138 -3.77 -35.80 5.14
CA GLY A 138 -3.04 -35.34 3.95
C GLY A 138 -3.83 -34.46 2.98
N VAL A 139 -5.12 -34.19 3.22
CA VAL A 139 -5.94 -33.31 2.35
C VAL A 139 -5.32 -31.92 2.18
N PHE A 140 -4.70 -31.37 3.23
CA PHE A 140 -4.02 -30.06 3.18
C PHE A 140 -2.56 -30.11 2.72
N LEU A 141 -2.05 -31.26 2.27
CA LEU A 141 -0.68 -31.37 1.72
C LEU A 141 -0.62 -30.95 0.24
N THR A 142 -1.75 -30.97 -0.45
CA THR A 142 -1.85 -30.54 -1.86
C THR A 142 -2.34 -29.10 -1.88
N LYS A 143 -1.71 -28.25 -2.71
CA LYS A 143 -2.21 -26.88 -2.90
C LYS A 143 -3.49 -26.88 -3.74
N ILE A 144 -4.41 -25.99 -3.41
CA ILE A 144 -5.56 -25.65 -4.24
C ILE A 144 -5.04 -25.03 -5.53
N LYS A 145 -5.38 -25.68 -6.65
CA LYS A 145 -5.07 -25.22 -8.01
C LYS A 145 -6.11 -24.24 -8.55
N ALA A 146 -7.35 -24.36 -8.08
CA ALA A 146 -8.41 -23.44 -8.47
C ALA A 146 -8.02 -22.01 -8.08
N PRO A 147 -8.08 -21.04 -9.02
CA PRO A 147 -7.84 -19.66 -8.68
C PRO A 147 -8.72 -19.22 -7.52
N THR A 148 -8.10 -18.59 -6.53
CA THR A 148 -8.79 -18.24 -5.29
C THR A 148 -8.69 -16.74 -5.00
N LEU A 149 -9.85 -16.11 -4.79
CA LEU A 149 -9.96 -14.74 -4.30
C LEU A 149 -10.39 -14.74 -2.83
N VAL A 150 -9.63 -14.07 -1.98
CA VAL A 150 -10.03 -13.73 -0.62
C VAL A 150 -10.39 -12.25 -0.60
N VAL A 151 -11.60 -11.90 -0.14
CA VAL A 151 -11.99 -10.52 0.15
C VAL A 151 -12.11 -10.35 1.67
N TRP A 152 -11.46 -9.33 2.22
CA TRP A 152 -11.29 -9.18 3.67
C TRP A 152 -11.59 -7.77 4.17
N GLY A 153 -12.53 -7.62 5.10
CA GLY A 153 -12.81 -6.38 5.81
C GLY A 153 -11.75 -6.06 6.86
N THR A 154 -11.09 -4.90 6.78
CA THR A 154 -10.02 -4.52 7.74
C THR A 154 -10.57 -4.15 9.12
N GLY A 155 -11.87 -3.89 9.23
CA GLY A 155 -12.58 -3.60 10.47
C GLY A 155 -13.16 -4.82 11.18
N ASP A 156 -12.82 -6.04 10.75
CA ASP A 156 -13.29 -7.28 11.37
C ASP A 156 -12.76 -7.42 12.80
N VAL A 157 -13.69 -7.51 13.75
CA VAL A 157 -13.40 -7.64 15.19
C VAL A 157 -13.36 -9.09 15.67
N PHE A 158 -13.86 -10.03 14.87
CA PHE A 158 -13.92 -11.45 15.20
C PHE A 158 -12.73 -12.22 14.62
N LEU A 159 -12.33 -11.87 13.39
CA LEU A 159 -11.18 -12.46 12.70
C LEU A 159 -10.17 -11.38 12.34
N LEU A 160 -8.97 -11.51 12.87
CA LEU A 160 -7.88 -10.59 12.60
C LEU A 160 -7.20 -10.90 11.25
N VAL A 161 -6.71 -9.88 10.55
CA VAL A 161 -6.01 -10.01 9.25
C VAL A 161 -4.83 -10.99 9.34
N GLU A 162 -4.18 -11.10 10.49
CA GLU A 162 -3.09 -12.03 10.77
C GLU A 162 -3.49 -13.50 10.58
N THR A 163 -4.78 -13.83 10.63
CA THR A 163 -5.28 -15.18 10.35
C THR A 163 -5.12 -15.60 8.89
N LEU A 164 -4.92 -14.66 7.97
CA LEU A 164 -4.64 -14.94 6.55
C LEU A 164 -3.19 -15.36 6.28
N LYS A 165 -2.27 -15.13 7.23
CA LYS A 165 -0.85 -15.40 7.04
C LYS A 165 -0.59 -16.89 6.74
N GLY A 166 0.10 -17.17 5.64
CA GLY A 166 0.41 -18.53 5.19
C GLY A 166 -0.66 -19.17 4.33
N THR A 167 -1.69 -18.43 3.90
CA THR A 167 -2.69 -18.95 2.94
C THR A 167 -2.04 -19.34 1.60
N GLU A 168 -0.97 -18.65 1.21
CA GLU A 168 -0.15 -18.94 0.04
C GLU A 168 0.54 -20.32 0.08
N ASP A 169 0.69 -20.92 1.27
CA ASP A 169 1.22 -22.27 1.43
C ASP A 169 0.21 -23.32 0.92
N PHE A 170 -1.07 -22.97 0.85
CA PHE A 170 -2.17 -23.88 0.53
C PHE A 170 -2.86 -23.60 -0.81
N VAL A 171 -2.53 -22.50 -1.48
CA VAL A 171 -3.16 -22.07 -2.73
C VAL A 171 -2.08 -21.68 -3.74
N GLU A 172 -2.14 -22.24 -4.96
CA GLU A 172 -1.17 -21.92 -6.02
C GLU A 172 -1.39 -20.52 -6.60
N ASP A 173 -2.66 -20.15 -6.84
CA ASP A 173 -3.06 -18.89 -7.45
C ASP A 173 -4.00 -18.12 -6.52
N LEU A 174 -3.40 -17.37 -5.60
CA LEU A 174 -4.08 -16.64 -4.54
C LEU A 174 -4.10 -15.15 -4.83
N THR A 175 -5.28 -14.54 -4.76
CA THR A 175 -5.46 -13.08 -4.71
C THR A 175 -6.13 -12.70 -3.41
N ILE A 176 -5.55 -11.77 -2.65
CA ILE A 176 -6.18 -11.21 -1.43
C ILE A 176 -6.52 -9.75 -1.69
N LYS A 177 -7.74 -9.35 -1.34
CA LYS A 177 -8.25 -7.98 -1.43
C LYS A 177 -8.81 -7.52 -0.10
N TYR A 178 -8.50 -6.29 0.26
CA TYR A 178 -8.92 -5.68 1.51
C TYR A 178 -9.97 -4.61 1.23
N VAL A 179 -11.04 -4.61 2.02
CA VAL A 179 -12.06 -3.57 2.02
C VAL A 179 -11.92 -2.78 3.33
N ASP A 180 -11.52 -1.52 3.19
CA ASP A 180 -11.13 -0.71 4.34
C ASP A 180 -12.34 -0.36 5.24
N GLY A 181 -12.19 -0.56 6.54
CA GLY A 181 -13.21 -0.26 7.54
C GLY A 181 -14.46 -1.15 7.49
N ALA A 182 -14.57 -2.06 6.53
CA ALA A 182 -15.66 -3.04 6.47
C ALA A 182 -15.51 -4.06 7.61
N THR A 183 -16.64 -4.45 8.20
CA THR A 183 -16.68 -5.40 9.32
C THR A 183 -16.53 -6.86 8.84
N HIS A 184 -16.86 -7.80 9.72
CA HIS A 184 -16.93 -9.22 9.41
C HIS A 184 -17.88 -9.55 8.26
N TRP A 185 -18.96 -8.79 8.09
CA TRP A 185 -19.90 -8.93 6.98
C TRP A 185 -19.50 -8.04 5.80
N VAL A 186 -18.31 -8.28 5.25
CA VAL A 186 -17.75 -7.47 4.15
C VAL A 186 -18.67 -7.42 2.92
N GLN A 187 -19.45 -8.48 2.68
CA GLN A 187 -20.44 -8.54 1.61
C GLN A 187 -21.66 -7.62 1.83
N VAL A 188 -21.88 -7.16 3.06
CA VAL A 188 -22.97 -6.23 3.44
C VAL A 188 -22.40 -4.83 3.65
N ASP A 189 -21.38 -4.68 4.49
CA ASP A 189 -20.80 -3.37 4.81
C ASP A 189 -19.93 -2.79 3.70
N GLY A 190 -19.20 -3.67 3.04
CA GLY A 190 -18.29 -3.36 1.95
C GLY A 190 -18.84 -3.82 0.61
N TYR A 191 -20.16 -3.91 0.44
CA TYR A 191 -20.78 -4.58 -0.71
C TYR A 191 -20.28 -4.03 -2.04
N GLU A 192 -20.10 -2.71 -2.17
CA GLU A 192 -19.61 -2.10 -3.40
C GLU A 192 -18.20 -2.56 -3.74
N ASP A 193 -17.26 -2.46 -2.80
CA ASP A 193 -15.87 -2.83 -3.01
C ASP A 193 -15.70 -4.34 -3.14
N THR A 194 -16.46 -5.12 -2.36
CA THR A 194 -16.52 -6.58 -2.48
C THR A 194 -16.96 -6.98 -3.89
N ASN A 195 -18.07 -6.43 -4.38
CA ASN A 195 -18.56 -6.71 -5.73
C ASN A 195 -17.57 -6.25 -6.80
N LYS A 196 -16.97 -5.06 -6.65
CA LYS A 196 -15.93 -4.55 -7.55
C LYS A 196 -14.73 -5.49 -7.60
N HIS A 197 -14.23 -5.96 -6.46
CA HIS A 197 -13.12 -6.91 -6.39
C HIS A 197 -13.45 -8.22 -7.10
N ILE A 198 -14.62 -8.79 -6.82
CA ILE A 198 -15.09 -10.04 -7.43
C ILE A 198 -15.22 -9.88 -8.95
N LEU A 199 -15.87 -8.83 -9.43
CA LEU A 199 -16.08 -8.59 -10.86
C LEU A 199 -14.77 -8.34 -11.59
N LEU A 200 -13.92 -7.46 -11.07
CA LEU A 200 -12.63 -7.13 -11.68
C LEU A 200 -11.74 -8.38 -11.78
N TRP A 201 -11.65 -9.17 -10.70
CA TRP A 201 -10.88 -10.41 -10.66
C TRP A 201 -11.38 -11.44 -11.69
N GLN A 202 -12.71 -11.57 -11.85
CA GLN A 202 -13.28 -12.44 -12.88
C GLN A 202 -13.04 -11.94 -14.30
N ILE A 203 -13.19 -10.64 -14.56
CA ILE A 203 -12.94 -10.02 -15.88
C ILE A 203 -11.49 -10.25 -16.29
N ILE A 204 -10.55 -9.94 -15.41
CA ILE A 204 -9.10 -10.13 -15.63
C ILE A 204 -8.80 -11.55 -16.13
N ARG A 205 -9.36 -12.55 -15.44
CA ARG A 205 -9.12 -13.95 -15.76
C ARG A 205 -9.83 -14.40 -17.03
N ARG A 206 -11.05 -13.91 -17.26
CA ARG A 206 -11.82 -14.23 -18.46
C ARG A 206 -11.13 -13.79 -19.74
N PHE A 207 -10.42 -12.67 -19.72
CA PHE A 207 -9.71 -12.14 -20.88
C PHE A 207 -8.25 -12.61 -20.99
N GLY A 208 -7.81 -13.56 -20.15
CA GLY A 208 -6.44 -14.08 -20.20
C GLY A 208 -5.37 -13.00 -19.96
N ILE A 209 -5.72 -11.96 -19.20
CA ILE A 209 -4.80 -10.88 -18.91
C ILE A 209 -3.65 -11.44 -18.04
N PRO A 210 -2.37 -11.11 -18.34
CA PRO A 210 -1.21 -11.73 -17.69
C PRO A 210 -1.28 -11.72 -16.16
N PRO A 211 -0.68 -12.72 -15.50
CA PRO A 211 -0.62 -12.77 -14.04
C PRO A 211 0.07 -11.54 -13.46
N ARG A 212 -0.25 -11.24 -12.20
CA ARG A 212 0.34 -10.13 -11.45
C ARG A 212 1.81 -10.38 -11.09
N ALA A 213 2.43 -9.34 -10.56
CA ALA A 213 3.77 -9.30 -9.99
C ALA A 213 4.22 -10.58 -9.28
N LYS A 214 5.44 -11.02 -9.60
CA LYS A 214 6.08 -12.12 -8.87
C LYS A 214 6.46 -11.64 -7.48
N ARG A 215 6.26 -12.51 -6.48
CA ARG A 215 6.75 -12.30 -5.13
C ARG A 215 8.28 -12.22 -5.14
N ARG A 216 8.83 -11.23 -4.44
CA ARG A 216 10.28 -11.07 -4.23
C ARG A 216 10.55 -11.05 -2.73
N ASP A 217 11.09 -12.16 -2.21
CA ASP A 217 11.39 -12.32 -0.78
C ASP A 217 12.80 -11.84 -0.40
N THR A 218 13.69 -11.72 -1.38
CA THR A 218 15.09 -11.33 -1.16
C THR A 218 15.41 -10.04 -1.91
N PRO A 219 16.04 -9.05 -1.25
CA PRO A 219 16.46 -7.82 -1.93
C PRO A 219 17.56 -8.11 -2.96
N PRO A 220 17.53 -7.47 -4.15
CA PRO A 220 18.62 -7.51 -5.12
C PRO A 220 19.93 -6.95 -4.55
N ALA A 221 21.08 -7.36 -5.11
CA ALA A 221 22.38 -7.00 -4.53
C ALA A 221 22.67 -5.50 -4.63
N CYS A 222 22.12 -4.81 -5.63
CA CYS A 222 22.14 -3.35 -5.73
C CYS A 222 21.62 -2.64 -4.47
N LEU A 223 20.60 -3.20 -3.80
CA LEU A 223 20.03 -2.64 -2.57
C LEU A 223 20.84 -2.99 -1.31
N LEU A 224 21.73 -3.98 -1.40
CA LEU A 224 22.60 -4.42 -0.31
C LEU A 224 24.01 -3.82 -0.40
N ASN A 225 24.23 -2.89 -1.34
CA ASN A 225 25.54 -2.30 -1.56
C ASN A 225 25.97 -1.42 -0.38
N PRO A 226 27.00 -1.81 0.41
CA PRO A 226 27.43 -1.05 1.59
C PRO A 226 28.00 0.34 1.23
N GLU A 227 28.40 0.58 -0.02
CA GLU A 227 28.84 1.90 -0.46
C GLU A 227 27.72 2.94 -0.49
N LEU A 228 26.46 2.53 -0.43
CA LEU A 228 25.30 3.42 -0.46
C LEU A 228 24.90 3.88 0.95
N GLY A 229 25.34 3.18 1.99
CA GLY A 229 25.06 3.53 3.38
C GLY A 229 24.54 2.35 4.18
N THR A 230 23.86 2.68 5.26
CA THR A 230 23.30 1.72 6.23
C THR A 230 21.80 1.93 6.33
N HIS A 231 21.04 0.83 6.40
CA HIS A 231 19.59 0.85 6.56
C HIS A 231 19.22 1.08 8.03
N HIS A 232 18.21 1.92 8.25
CA HIS A 232 17.69 2.26 9.56
C HIS A 232 16.17 2.38 9.51
N PHE A 233 15.57 2.33 10.70
CA PHE A 233 14.16 2.60 10.89
C PHE A 233 14.00 3.60 12.03
N LEU A 234 13.11 4.56 11.84
CA LEU A 234 12.62 5.41 12.93
C LEU A 234 11.11 5.29 13.04
N ARG A 235 10.58 5.62 14.22
CA ARG A 235 9.15 5.78 14.45
C ARG A 235 8.89 7.27 14.64
N THR A 236 8.02 7.85 13.82
CA THR A 236 7.64 9.25 13.96
C THR A 236 6.72 9.44 15.17
N ALA A 237 6.52 10.68 15.63
CA ALA A 237 5.64 10.97 16.77
C ALA A 237 4.17 10.60 16.46
N SER A 238 3.76 10.72 15.20
CA SER A 238 2.48 10.26 14.66
C SER A 238 2.40 8.74 14.46
N ASN A 239 3.36 7.99 14.98
CA ASN A 239 3.40 6.53 14.98
C ASN A 239 3.43 5.92 13.57
N ILE A 240 4.21 6.51 12.66
CA ILE A 240 4.53 5.92 11.34
C ILE A 240 5.97 5.40 11.39
N LYS A 241 6.20 4.16 10.95
CA LYS A 241 7.57 3.66 10.74
C LYS A 241 8.10 4.22 9.43
N ILE A 242 9.26 4.85 9.47
CA ILE A 242 9.98 5.32 8.28
C ILE A 242 11.28 4.55 8.16
N HIS A 243 11.44 3.86 7.03
CA HIS A 243 12.71 3.30 6.59
C HIS A 243 13.56 4.39 5.95
N TYR A 244 14.86 4.36 6.18
CA TYR A 244 15.81 5.23 5.49
C TYR A 244 17.19 4.59 5.36
N VAL A 245 17.92 4.98 4.32
CA VAL A 245 19.34 4.67 4.16
C VAL A 245 20.16 5.92 4.44
N ALA A 246 21.20 5.76 5.24
CA ALA A 246 22.05 6.88 5.63
C ALA A 246 23.53 6.60 5.44
N LYS A 247 24.24 7.61 4.93
CA LYS A 247 25.69 7.61 4.72
C LYS A 247 26.30 8.92 5.18
N GLY A 248 27.55 8.88 5.64
CA GLY A 248 28.25 10.02 6.22
C GLY A 248 28.11 10.07 7.75
N ASP A 249 28.94 10.90 8.36
CA ASP A 249 29.05 11.03 9.83
C ASP A 249 27.77 11.66 10.42
N PRO A 250 27.10 11.04 11.42
CA PRO A 250 25.94 11.61 12.11
C PRO A 250 26.16 12.96 12.81
N GLN A 251 27.40 13.44 12.96
CA GLN A 251 27.71 14.76 13.50
C GLN A 251 27.73 15.86 12.43
N LYS A 252 27.75 15.50 11.14
CA LYS A 252 27.73 16.47 10.03
C LYS A 252 26.31 16.99 9.77
N PRO A 253 26.16 18.15 9.11
CA PRO A 253 24.85 18.70 8.74
C PRO A 253 24.01 17.69 7.97
N LEU A 254 22.70 17.71 8.20
CA LEU A 254 21.76 16.80 7.55
C LEU A 254 21.50 17.24 6.10
N MET A 255 21.65 16.31 5.18
CA MET A 255 21.07 16.38 3.84
C MET A 255 19.96 15.33 3.75
N LEU A 256 18.71 15.77 3.77
CA LEU A 256 17.54 14.88 3.72
C LEU A 256 17.04 14.77 2.28
N CYS A 257 16.93 13.54 1.79
CA CYS A 257 16.54 13.24 0.42
C CYS A 257 15.12 12.64 0.35
N LEU A 258 14.20 13.32 -0.35
CA LEU A 258 12.80 12.91 -0.54
C LEU A 258 12.54 12.53 -2.01
N HIS A 259 12.30 11.26 -2.30
CA HIS A 259 11.99 10.79 -3.66
C HIS A 259 10.51 11.02 -4.04
N GLY A 260 10.14 10.76 -5.30
CA GLY A 260 8.75 10.81 -5.76
C GLY A 260 8.21 9.48 -6.29
N PHE A 261 7.35 9.54 -7.30
CA PHE A 261 6.67 8.38 -7.88
C PHE A 261 7.29 7.97 -9.22
N PRO A 262 7.43 6.66 -9.50
CA PRO A 262 7.27 5.52 -8.60
C PRO A 262 8.65 5.08 -8.07
N GLU A 263 9.18 5.81 -7.10
CA GLU A 263 10.56 5.65 -6.62
C GLU A 263 10.64 5.17 -5.17
N PHE A 264 11.85 5.10 -4.64
CA PHE A 264 12.18 4.83 -3.24
C PHE A 264 13.58 5.40 -2.94
N TRP A 265 14.12 5.20 -1.73
CA TRP A 265 15.42 5.77 -1.30
C TRP A 265 16.55 5.60 -2.33
N TYR A 266 16.55 4.49 -3.08
CA TYR A 266 17.57 4.10 -4.03
C TYR A 266 17.70 5.02 -5.26
N SER A 267 16.70 5.84 -5.54
CA SER A 267 16.81 6.92 -6.53
C SER A 267 17.91 7.92 -6.20
N TRP A 268 18.30 8.03 -4.92
CA TRP A 268 19.35 8.92 -4.44
C TRP A 268 20.74 8.27 -4.37
N ARG A 269 20.93 7.06 -4.93
CA ARG A 269 22.19 6.29 -4.85
C ARG A 269 23.44 7.07 -5.27
N TYR A 270 23.33 7.96 -6.24
CA TYR A 270 24.45 8.79 -6.69
C TYR A 270 24.73 9.98 -5.74
N GLN A 271 23.69 10.53 -5.12
CA GLN A 271 23.80 11.65 -4.18
C GLN A 271 24.27 11.17 -2.79
N LEU A 272 23.80 10.01 -2.33
CA LEU A 272 24.32 9.32 -1.15
C LEU A 272 25.85 9.17 -1.23
N LYS A 273 26.36 8.75 -2.39
CA LYS A 273 27.80 8.63 -2.63
C LYS A 273 28.51 9.97 -2.70
N ALA A 274 27.94 10.95 -3.41
CA ALA A 274 28.60 12.22 -3.65
C ALA A 274 28.73 13.06 -2.37
N PHE A 275 27.69 13.14 -1.54
CA PHE A 275 27.64 14.15 -0.48
C PHE A 275 27.98 13.62 0.92
N SER A 276 28.24 12.32 1.09
CA SER A 276 28.50 11.71 2.41
C SER A 276 29.78 12.18 3.11
N ASP A 277 30.71 12.74 2.36
CA ASP A 277 31.97 13.26 2.92
C ASP A 277 31.78 14.63 3.56
N ASP A 278 30.71 15.37 3.19
CA ASP A 278 30.43 16.72 3.66
C ASP A 278 29.19 16.76 4.57
N TYR A 279 28.26 15.82 4.37
CA TYR A 279 26.95 15.77 5.03
C TYR A 279 26.64 14.38 5.60
N ARG A 280 25.73 14.34 6.58
CA ARG A 280 24.95 13.14 6.87
C ARG A 280 23.83 13.08 5.84
N VAL A 281 23.99 12.27 4.80
CA VAL A 281 22.98 12.11 3.76
C VAL A 281 22.01 11.02 4.18
N VAL A 282 20.72 11.36 4.23
CA VAL A 282 19.62 10.46 4.62
C VAL A 282 18.61 10.41 3.49
N ALA A 283 18.49 9.26 2.84
CA ALA A 283 17.45 9.00 1.83
C ALA A 283 16.34 8.16 2.45
N VAL A 284 15.14 8.73 2.56
CA VAL A 284 13.99 8.05 3.17
C VAL A 284 13.22 7.25 2.13
N ASP A 285 12.57 6.18 2.55
CA ASP A 285 11.38 5.70 1.87
C ASP A 285 10.20 6.53 2.38
N MET A 286 9.56 7.28 1.48
CA MET A 286 8.40 8.10 1.82
C MET A 286 7.23 7.20 2.30
N ARG A 287 6.29 7.77 3.06
CA ARG A 287 5.07 7.05 3.51
C ARG A 287 4.44 6.30 2.34
N GLY A 288 4.15 5.01 2.50
CA GLY A 288 3.57 4.19 1.44
C GLY A 288 4.56 3.57 0.46
N TYR A 289 5.86 3.76 0.63
CA TYR A 289 6.89 3.20 -0.25
C TYR A 289 7.84 2.26 0.52
N GLY A 290 8.41 1.29 -0.21
CA GLY A 290 9.46 0.41 0.26
C GLY A 290 9.14 -0.24 1.61
N GLU A 291 10.04 -0.06 2.59
CA GLU A 291 9.90 -0.67 3.92
C GLU A 291 9.29 0.28 4.98
N SER A 292 8.91 1.49 4.58
CA SER A 292 8.12 2.40 5.41
C SER A 292 6.69 1.92 5.55
N ASP A 293 6.01 2.34 6.63
CA ASP A 293 4.60 2.01 6.83
C ASP A 293 3.76 2.54 5.65
N HIS A 294 2.77 1.73 5.25
CA HIS A 294 1.87 2.00 4.14
C HIS A 294 0.39 2.00 4.63
N PRO A 295 -0.04 3.06 5.34
CA PRO A 295 -1.41 3.18 5.83
C PRO A 295 -2.45 3.02 4.71
N ILE A 296 -3.56 2.36 5.01
CA ILE A 296 -4.60 2.10 4.02
C ILE A 296 -5.47 3.34 3.82
N GLY A 297 -5.90 3.58 2.58
CA GLY A 297 -6.86 4.63 2.22
C GLY A 297 -6.21 5.97 1.86
N LYS A 298 -6.80 6.66 0.87
CA LYS A 298 -6.26 7.93 0.35
C LYS A 298 -6.19 9.06 1.38
N ASP A 299 -7.05 9.03 2.40
CA ASP A 299 -7.08 10.06 3.44
C ASP A 299 -5.82 10.07 4.30
N GLN A 300 -5.05 8.97 4.32
CA GLN A 300 -3.76 8.88 4.99
C GLN A 300 -2.60 9.51 4.21
N TYR A 301 -2.86 10.05 3.01
CA TYR A 301 -1.86 10.63 2.11
C TYR A 301 -2.15 12.10 1.81
N LYS A 302 -2.96 12.76 2.64
CA LYS A 302 -3.22 14.20 2.53
C LYS A 302 -1.97 15.02 2.85
N GLY A 303 -1.93 16.25 2.34
CA GLY A 303 -0.75 17.11 2.42
C GLY A 303 -0.28 17.35 3.86
N SER A 304 -1.18 17.53 4.81
CA SER A 304 -0.83 17.74 6.22
C SER A 304 -0.03 16.58 6.81
N TYR A 305 -0.41 15.34 6.52
CA TYR A 305 0.33 14.16 6.98
C TYR A 305 1.72 14.07 6.35
N LEU A 306 1.81 14.28 5.04
CA LEU A 306 3.07 14.15 4.31
C LEU A 306 4.08 15.24 4.70
N VAL A 307 3.62 16.46 4.92
CA VAL A 307 4.45 17.58 5.43
C VAL A 307 4.89 17.30 6.87
N ASN A 308 3.98 16.81 7.71
CA ASN A 308 4.30 16.51 9.11
C ASN A 308 5.29 15.34 9.25
N ASP A 309 5.22 14.33 8.37
CA ASP A 309 6.21 13.24 8.36
C ASP A 309 7.64 13.76 8.15
N VAL A 310 7.84 14.74 7.25
CA VAL A 310 9.16 15.36 7.03
C VAL A 310 9.66 16.05 8.29
N LYS A 311 8.79 16.81 8.97
CA LYS A 311 9.11 17.47 10.25
C LYS A 311 9.55 16.43 11.30
N GLU A 312 8.72 15.42 11.52
CA GLU A 312 8.96 14.40 12.54
C GLU A 312 10.20 13.54 12.23
N VAL A 313 10.54 13.33 10.95
CA VAL A 313 11.79 12.67 10.55
C VAL A 313 13.00 13.51 10.95
N ILE A 314 13.01 14.82 10.65
CA ILE A 314 14.13 15.71 11.00
C ILE A 314 14.33 15.76 12.52
N GLU A 315 13.23 15.92 13.27
CA GLU A 315 13.24 15.94 14.73
C GLU A 315 13.71 14.60 15.31
N ALA A 316 13.23 13.46 14.80
CA ALA A 316 13.61 12.12 15.26
C ALA A 316 15.09 11.79 14.98
N LEU A 317 15.67 12.35 13.92
CA LEU A 317 17.11 12.25 13.62
C LEU A 317 17.97 13.16 14.54
N GLY A 318 17.33 14.07 15.28
CA GLY A 318 17.98 14.98 16.22
C GLY A 318 18.63 16.19 15.55
N TYR A 319 18.07 16.67 14.45
CA TYR A 319 18.52 17.87 13.74
C TYR A 319 17.49 18.99 13.87
N SER A 320 17.96 20.24 13.91
CA SER A 320 17.11 21.43 13.92
C SER A 320 16.72 21.89 12.51
N SER A 321 17.57 21.61 11.52
CA SER A 321 17.41 22.04 10.13
C SER A 321 18.17 21.09 9.19
N CYS A 322 17.93 21.22 7.89
CA CYS A 322 18.61 20.42 6.88
C CYS A 322 18.77 21.14 5.54
N VAL A 323 19.68 20.61 4.71
CA VAL A 323 19.59 20.74 3.25
C VAL A 323 18.54 19.75 2.77
N LEU A 324 17.42 20.26 2.25
CA LEU A 324 16.32 19.45 1.75
C LEU A 324 16.47 19.22 0.25
N LEU A 325 16.81 18.00 -0.14
CA LEU A 325 16.95 17.57 -1.52
C LEU A 325 15.76 16.72 -1.93
N ALA A 326 15.06 17.08 -2.99
CA ALA A 326 13.78 16.44 -3.29
C ALA A 326 13.49 16.32 -4.79
N HIS A 327 12.71 15.33 -5.18
CA HIS A 327 12.30 15.05 -6.56
C HIS A 327 10.82 14.68 -6.65
N ASP A 328 10.16 15.03 -7.76
CA ASP A 328 8.76 14.73 -8.06
C ASP A 328 7.82 14.98 -6.84
N TRP A 329 7.04 14.01 -6.35
CA TRP A 329 6.17 14.18 -5.19
C TRP A 329 6.92 14.60 -3.93
N GLY A 330 8.11 14.07 -3.71
CA GLY A 330 8.99 14.50 -2.64
C GLY A 330 9.30 15.99 -2.72
N GLY A 331 9.49 16.53 -3.93
CA GLY A 331 9.70 17.96 -4.13
C GLY A 331 8.44 18.81 -4.03
N SER A 332 7.28 18.30 -4.46
CA SER A 332 5.98 18.95 -4.19
C SER A 332 5.76 19.12 -2.68
N ILE A 333 6.07 18.08 -1.90
CA ILE A 333 6.03 18.12 -0.43
C ILE A 333 7.10 19.07 0.11
N ALA A 334 8.33 19.04 -0.41
CA ALA A 334 9.41 19.92 0.03
C ALA A 334 9.07 21.41 -0.18
N TRP A 335 8.42 21.77 -1.29
CA TRP A 335 7.92 23.13 -1.52
C TRP A 335 6.94 23.55 -0.43
N SER A 336 5.90 22.74 -0.16
CA SER A 336 4.92 23.03 0.89
C SER A 336 5.55 23.05 2.28
N PHE A 337 6.44 22.11 2.57
CA PHE A 337 7.18 22.01 3.83
C PHE A 337 8.00 23.27 4.07
N THR A 338 8.74 23.75 3.08
CA THR A 338 9.59 24.95 3.21
C THR A 338 8.78 26.21 3.47
N HIS A 339 7.56 26.31 2.92
CA HIS A 339 6.65 27.42 3.22
C HIS A 339 6.08 27.36 4.65
N ILE A 340 5.75 26.17 5.13
CA ILE A 340 5.06 25.96 6.41
C ILE A 340 6.05 25.93 7.59
N HIS A 341 7.23 25.35 7.36
CA HIS A 341 8.30 25.09 8.32
C HIS A 341 9.65 25.64 7.84
N PRO A 342 9.73 26.94 7.50
CA PRO A 342 10.96 27.54 6.98
C PRO A 342 12.16 27.42 7.94
N GLU A 343 11.91 27.26 9.24
CA GLU A 343 12.94 27.07 10.27
C GLU A 343 13.71 25.75 10.14
N PHE A 344 13.16 24.75 9.44
CA PHE A 344 13.79 23.43 9.25
C PHE A 344 14.60 23.32 7.96
N VAL A 345 14.61 24.35 7.11
CA VAL A 345 15.20 24.27 5.76
C VAL A 345 16.30 25.32 5.62
N ASP A 346 17.55 24.86 5.68
CA ASP A 346 18.71 25.71 5.39
C ASP A 346 18.77 26.02 3.91
N ARG A 347 18.62 25.00 3.06
CA ARG A 347 18.65 25.09 1.61
C ARG A 347 17.64 24.15 1.01
N LEU A 348 16.94 24.60 -0.02
CA LEU A 348 16.03 23.76 -0.79
C LEU A 348 16.65 23.42 -2.14
N ILE A 349 16.66 22.14 -2.50
CA ILE A 349 17.09 21.66 -3.80
C ILE A 349 16.00 20.77 -4.37
N VAL A 350 15.43 21.16 -5.50
CA VAL A 350 14.39 20.38 -6.16
C VAL A 350 14.82 19.94 -7.56
N CYS A 351 14.59 18.67 -7.84
CA CYS A 351 14.88 18.02 -9.12
C CYS A 351 13.55 17.75 -9.84
N ASN A 352 13.41 18.26 -11.07
CA ASN A 352 12.28 17.97 -11.98
C ASN A 352 10.88 18.06 -11.32
N ILE A 353 10.64 19.12 -10.55
CA ILE A 353 9.31 19.39 -9.99
C ILE A 353 9.10 20.90 -9.83
N PRO A 354 8.04 21.46 -10.42
CA PRO A 354 7.75 22.89 -10.33
C PRO A 354 7.15 23.22 -8.97
N HIS A 355 7.12 24.51 -8.63
CA HIS A 355 6.35 24.96 -7.48
C HIS A 355 4.86 24.58 -7.64
N PRO A 356 4.17 24.06 -6.61
CA PRO A 356 2.81 23.50 -6.75
C PRO A 356 1.79 24.48 -7.35
N ILE A 357 1.88 25.77 -7.03
CA ILE A 357 0.99 26.80 -7.58
C ILE A 357 1.28 27.06 -9.07
N CYS A 358 2.55 27.02 -9.48
CA CYS A 358 2.94 27.16 -10.88
C CYS A 358 2.46 25.95 -11.69
N PHE A 359 2.55 24.74 -11.13
CA PHE A 359 2.01 23.54 -11.73
C PHE A 359 0.51 23.67 -12.00
N VAL A 360 -0.29 24.02 -10.98
CA VAL A 360 -1.75 24.15 -11.11
C VAL A 360 -2.11 25.21 -12.16
N LYS A 361 -1.45 26.37 -12.15
CA LYS A 361 -1.65 27.43 -13.15
C LYS A 361 -1.31 26.94 -14.56
N CYS A 362 -0.19 26.23 -14.71
CA CYS A 362 0.23 25.67 -15.99
C CYS A 362 -0.75 24.60 -16.48
N LEU A 363 -1.22 23.73 -15.60
CA LEU A 363 -2.19 22.68 -15.93
C LEU A 363 -3.52 23.26 -16.45
N GLN A 364 -3.94 24.41 -15.91
CA GLN A 364 -5.16 25.11 -16.34
C GLN A 364 -5.00 25.90 -17.64
N THR A 365 -3.77 26.31 -17.99
CA THR A 365 -3.52 27.25 -19.10
C THR A 365 -2.80 26.62 -20.29
N SER A 366 -2.05 25.53 -20.10
CA SER A 366 -1.32 24.81 -21.15
C SER A 366 -1.98 23.49 -21.54
N ARG A 367 -2.39 23.41 -22.80
CA ARG A 367 -2.86 22.15 -23.42
C ARG A 367 -1.76 21.09 -23.55
N LYS A 368 -0.48 21.48 -23.52
CA LYS A 368 0.65 20.54 -23.56
C LYS A 368 0.80 19.88 -22.21
N GLN A 369 0.92 20.66 -21.13
CA GLN A 369 1.01 20.13 -19.78
C GLN A 369 -0.25 19.33 -19.38
N PHE A 370 -1.45 19.80 -19.74
CA PHE A 370 -2.69 19.06 -19.49
C PHE A 370 -2.65 17.65 -20.11
N ARG A 371 -2.16 17.52 -21.35
CA ARG A 371 -1.99 16.23 -22.02
C ARG A 371 -0.85 15.40 -21.42
N ALA A 372 0.26 16.02 -21.05
CA ALA A 372 1.37 15.35 -20.37
C ALA A 372 0.92 14.74 -19.03
N SER A 373 -0.06 15.36 -18.36
CA SER A 373 -0.60 14.94 -17.06
C SER A 373 -1.75 13.92 -17.15
N TRP A 374 -1.96 13.26 -18.30
CA TRP A 374 -3.07 12.31 -18.52
C TRP A 374 -3.10 11.19 -17.46
N TYR A 375 -1.92 10.74 -17.02
CA TYR A 375 -1.75 9.64 -16.07
C TYR A 375 -2.30 10.00 -14.69
N MET A 376 -2.27 11.27 -14.28
CA MET A 376 -2.82 11.71 -12.99
C MET A 376 -4.33 11.45 -12.91
N TYR A 377 -5.03 11.58 -14.05
CA TYR A 377 -6.46 11.27 -14.16
C TYR A 377 -6.71 9.76 -14.19
N LEU A 378 -5.87 8.98 -14.89
CA LEU A 378 -5.90 7.52 -14.84
C LEU A 378 -5.76 7.04 -13.38
N PHE A 379 -4.85 7.62 -12.62
CA PHE A 379 -4.54 7.23 -11.24
C PHE A 379 -5.67 7.51 -10.23
N GLN A 380 -6.68 8.32 -10.61
CA GLN A 380 -7.89 8.48 -9.81
C GLN A 380 -8.80 7.25 -9.83
N LEU A 381 -8.70 6.41 -10.86
CA LEU A 381 -9.56 5.23 -10.98
C LEU A 381 -9.22 4.21 -9.90
N PRO A 382 -10.23 3.62 -9.22
CA PRO A 382 -10.00 2.59 -8.23
C PRO A 382 -9.51 1.30 -8.89
N TYR A 383 -8.46 0.71 -8.35
CA TYR A 383 -7.88 -0.61 -8.71
C TYR A 383 -7.26 -0.76 -10.10
N LEU A 384 -7.74 -0.02 -11.11
CA LEU A 384 -7.23 -0.12 -12.48
C LEU A 384 -5.75 0.25 -12.60
N PRO A 385 -5.27 1.37 -12.00
CA PRO A 385 -3.85 1.73 -12.04
C PRO A 385 -2.96 0.71 -11.32
N GLU A 386 -3.36 0.25 -10.12
CA GLU A 386 -2.65 -0.82 -9.42
C GLU A 386 -2.48 -2.05 -10.31
N TYR A 387 -3.55 -2.42 -11.00
CA TYR A 387 -3.55 -3.59 -11.87
C TYR A 387 -2.62 -3.43 -13.08
N ILE A 388 -2.68 -2.28 -13.76
CA ILE A 388 -1.81 -1.98 -14.91
C ILE A 388 -0.34 -2.01 -14.48
N ILE A 389 -0.03 -1.45 -13.31
CA ILE A 389 1.34 -1.41 -12.79
C ILE A 389 1.84 -2.82 -12.45
N GLU A 390 1.02 -3.65 -11.78
CA GLU A 390 1.41 -5.01 -11.36
C GLU A 390 1.43 -6.03 -12.50
N MET A 391 0.91 -5.70 -13.68
CA MET A 391 0.73 -6.64 -14.79
C MET A 391 2.07 -7.12 -15.39
N ASP A 392 2.14 -8.41 -15.73
CA ASP A 392 3.28 -9.03 -16.41
C ASP A 392 4.61 -8.79 -15.67
N ASP A 393 4.60 -8.98 -14.35
CA ASP A 393 5.76 -8.79 -13.47
C ASP A 393 6.35 -7.36 -13.48
N PHE A 394 5.46 -6.37 -13.32
CA PHE A 394 5.81 -4.95 -13.34
C PHE A 394 6.44 -4.50 -14.65
N LYS A 395 6.00 -5.05 -15.79
CA LYS A 395 6.56 -4.73 -17.11
C LYS A 395 6.60 -3.25 -17.46
N VAL A 396 5.70 -2.46 -16.88
CA VAL A 396 5.73 -0.99 -17.04
C VAL A 396 7.08 -0.41 -16.57
N TYR A 397 7.71 -0.97 -15.53
CA TYR A 397 9.03 -0.55 -15.07
C TYR A 397 10.13 -0.92 -16.06
N ASP A 398 10.03 -2.11 -16.67
CA ASP A 398 10.96 -2.49 -17.73
C ASP A 398 10.86 -1.50 -18.90
N GLU A 399 9.66 -1.20 -19.39
CA GLU A 399 9.47 -0.30 -20.52
C GLU A 399 9.83 1.16 -20.20
N VAL A 400 9.52 1.64 -19.01
CA VAL A 400 9.84 3.01 -18.57
C VAL A 400 11.35 3.18 -18.41
N PHE A 401 12.03 2.28 -17.68
CA PHE A 401 13.44 2.44 -17.34
C PHE A 401 14.41 1.95 -18.42
N LYS A 402 13.99 1.08 -19.35
CA LYS A 402 14.85 0.51 -20.41
C LYS A 402 15.60 1.56 -21.24
N ASN A 403 15.02 2.73 -21.46
CA ASN A 403 15.64 3.78 -22.28
C ASN A 403 16.21 4.94 -21.46
N ILE A 404 16.22 4.85 -20.14
CA ILE A 404 16.74 5.88 -19.25
C ILE A 404 18.18 5.53 -18.91
N LYS A 405 19.09 6.50 -19.08
CA LYS A 405 20.51 6.29 -18.79
C LYS A 405 20.71 6.00 -17.31
N ASN A 406 21.77 5.25 -16.98
CA ASN A 406 22.18 4.94 -15.61
C ASN A 406 21.17 4.11 -14.80
N PHE A 407 20.27 3.39 -15.49
CA PHE A 407 19.51 2.26 -14.97
C PHE A 407 20.04 0.97 -15.60
N THR A 408 20.49 0.06 -14.75
CA THR A 408 20.83 -1.33 -15.11
C THR A 408 19.60 -2.22 -14.92
N GLU A 409 19.62 -3.43 -15.49
CA GLU A 409 18.57 -4.44 -15.24
C GLU A 409 18.43 -4.76 -13.75
N GLU A 410 19.55 -4.78 -13.02
CA GLU A 410 19.55 -4.99 -11.56
C GLU A 410 18.91 -3.82 -10.81
N ASP A 411 19.12 -2.58 -11.25
CA ASP A 411 18.44 -1.43 -10.68
C ASP A 411 16.93 -1.57 -10.85
N VAL A 412 16.45 -1.93 -12.05
CA VAL A 412 15.02 -2.13 -12.34
C VAL A 412 14.42 -3.20 -11.43
N GLU A 413 15.12 -4.32 -11.21
CA GLU A 413 14.68 -5.33 -10.24
C GLU A 413 14.63 -4.80 -8.80
N GLY A 414 15.50 -3.85 -8.44
CA GLY A 414 15.42 -3.10 -7.18
C GLY A 414 14.10 -2.33 -7.01
N TYR A 415 13.65 -1.62 -8.04
CA TYR A 415 12.36 -0.91 -8.02
C TYR A 415 11.18 -1.89 -7.94
N LYS A 416 11.22 -2.99 -8.69
CA LYS A 416 10.20 -4.04 -8.62
C LYS A 416 10.15 -4.70 -7.23
N TYR A 417 11.31 -4.93 -6.61
CA TYR A 417 11.41 -5.42 -5.24
C TYR A 417 10.75 -4.46 -4.25
N ALA A 418 11.10 -3.17 -4.30
CA ALA A 418 10.56 -2.16 -3.40
C ALA A 418 9.03 -2.06 -3.51
N LEU A 419 8.50 -2.04 -4.73
CA LEU A 419 7.05 -2.00 -4.95
C LEU A 419 6.35 -3.31 -4.53
N CYS A 420 7.03 -4.46 -4.60
CA CYS A 420 6.51 -5.71 -4.07
C CYS A 420 6.37 -5.68 -2.53
N GLN A 421 7.19 -4.91 -1.83
CA GLN A 421 7.09 -4.76 -0.37
C GLN A 421 5.91 -3.85 0.03
N SER A 422 5.75 -2.71 -0.64
CA SER A 422 4.75 -1.70 -0.27
C SER A 422 3.39 -1.87 -0.96
N GLY A 423 3.36 -2.54 -2.11
CA GLY A 423 2.25 -2.49 -3.06
C GLY A 423 2.13 -1.12 -3.76
N CYS A 424 1.17 -1.02 -4.70
CA CYS A 424 0.98 0.16 -5.54
C CYS A 424 0.00 1.20 -4.98
N SER A 425 -0.89 0.81 -4.06
CA SER A 425 -1.97 1.70 -3.60
C SER A 425 -1.44 2.90 -2.81
N GLY A 426 -0.44 2.71 -1.96
CA GLY A 426 0.19 3.80 -1.21
C GLY A 426 0.77 4.88 -2.13
N PRO A 427 1.67 4.53 -3.06
CA PRO A 427 2.21 5.46 -4.06
C PRO A 427 1.13 6.17 -4.87
N LEU A 428 0.11 5.45 -5.35
CA LEU A 428 -1.01 6.03 -6.11
C LEU A 428 -1.90 6.96 -5.28
N ASN A 429 -1.95 6.78 -3.97
CA ASN A 429 -2.76 7.62 -3.09
C ASN A 429 -2.24 9.06 -3.00
N TYR A 430 -0.98 9.33 -3.33
CA TYR A 430 -0.46 10.70 -3.47
C TYR A 430 -1.27 11.46 -4.54
N TYR A 431 -1.48 10.84 -5.70
CA TYR A 431 -2.32 11.43 -6.76
C TYR A 431 -3.79 11.53 -6.37
N ARG A 432 -4.33 10.54 -5.65
CA ARG A 432 -5.75 10.53 -5.23
C ARG A 432 -6.05 11.55 -4.13
N ALA A 433 -5.04 11.88 -3.32
CA ALA A 433 -5.10 12.93 -2.31
C ALA A 433 -4.68 14.31 -2.85
N ALA A 434 -4.06 14.38 -4.04
CA ALA A 434 -3.56 15.62 -4.64
C ALA A 434 -4.65 16.68 -4.88
N PHE A 435 -5.89 16.27 -5.16
CA PHE A 435 -7.00 17.22 -5.29
C PHE A 435 -7.55 17.68 -3.92
N SER A 436 -6.98 17.17 -2.82
CA SER A 436 -7.39 17.39 -1.44
C SER A 436 -6.35 18.12 -0.59
N TYR A 437 -5.32 18.76 -1.17
CA TYR A 437 -4.41 19.73 -0.47
C TYR A 437 -5.14 20.96 0.14
N GLN A 438 -6.46 20.93 0.21
CA GLN A 438 -7.30 21.88 0.94
C GLN A 438 -7.08 21.80 2.47
N ASP A 439 -6.39 20.76 2.96
CA ASP A 439 -6.09 20.55 4.38
C ASP A 439 -4.82 21.28 4.86
N LEU A 440 -4.01 21.83 3.95
CA LEU A 440 -2.90 22.71 4.32
C LEU A 440 -3.39 24.12 4.70
N PRO A 441 -2.66 24.88 5.54
CA PRO A 441 -3.05 26.22 5.95
C PRO A 441 -3.34 27.14 4.76
N HIS A 442 -4.51 27.79 4.76
CA HIS A 442 -4.93 28.58 3.60
C HIS A 442 -3.94 29.71 3.29
N GLY A 443 -3.40 29.69 2.07
CA GLY A 443 -2.44 30.70 1.63
C GLY A 443 -1.03 30.54 2.22
N TYR A 444 -0.64 29.33 2.65
CA TYR A 444 0.72 29.04 3.14
C TYR A 444 1.81 29.50 2.15
N TRP A 445 1.52 29.50 0.85
CA TRP A 445 2.41 29.89 -0.25
C TRP A 445 2.48 31.41 -0.51
N ARG A 446 1.79 32.26 0.27
CA ARG A 446 1.79 33.71 0.04
C ARG A 446 3.10 34.39 0.45
N SER A 447 3.77 33.85 1.47
CA SER A 447 5.10 34.31 1.84
C SER A 447 6.13 33.68 0.92
N LYS A 448 7.17 34.43 0.54
CA LYS A 448 8.26 33.85 -0.24
C LYS A 448 9.11 32.93 0.62
N ILE A 449 9.62 31.86 0.01
CA ILE A 449 10.66 31.02 0.57
C ILE A 449 11.94 31.85 0.65
N LYS A 450 12.46 31.97 1.88
CA LYS A 450 13.70 32.70 2.19
C LYS A 450 14.94 31.84 2.04
N ALA A 451 14.81 30.53 2.22
CA ALA A 451 15.91 29.60 2.04
C ALA A 451 16.40 29.68 0.59
N PRO A 452 17.72 29.85 0.34
CA PRO A 452 18.26 29.75 -1.01
C PRO A 452 17.79 28.45 -1.65
N THR A 453 17.33 28.55 -2.89
CA THR A 453 16.68 27.43 -3.58
C THR A 453 17.33 27.17 -4.94
N LEU A 454 17.71 25.91 -5.16
CA LEU A 454 18.16 25.40 -6.45
C LEU A 454 17.08 24.53 -7.08
N VAL A 455 16.69 24.86 -8.30
CA VAL A 455 15.92 23.99 -9.18
C VAL A 455 16.86 23.40 -10.22
N VAL A 456 16.93 22.07 -10.30
CA VAL A 456 17.65 21.35 -11.37
C VAL A 456 16.65 20.63 -12.26
N TRP A 457 16.73 20.83 -13.57
CA TRP A 457 15.69 20.38 -14.51
C TRP A 457 16.25 19.65 -15.73
N GLY A 458 15.91 18.37 -15.87
CA GLY A 458 16.12 17.58 -17.07
C GLY A 458 15.15 17.99 -18.18
N LYS A 459 15.68 18.39 -19.35
CA LYS A 459 14.87 19.00 -20.42
C LYS A 459 14.04 18.00 -21.23
N GLU A 460 14.33 16.71 -21.15
CA GLU A 460 13.60 15.64 -21.85
C GLU A 460 12.49 15.03 -20.96
N ASP A 461 12.05 15.77 -19.93
CA ASP A 461 10.93 15.37 -19.10
C ASP A 461 9.62 15.41 -19.89
N MET A 462 8.98 14.25 -19.99
CA MET A 462 7.74 14.05 -20.74
C MET A 462 6.48 14.21 -19.87
N ALA A 463 6.64 14.24 -18.55
CA ALA A 463 5.54 14.37 -17.59
C ALA A 463 5.40 15.81 -17.10
N LEU A 464 6.51 16.49 -16.80
CA LEU A 464 6.57 17.85 -16.31
C LEU A 464 7.38 18.71 -17.27
N LEU A 465 6.68 19.48 -18.09
CA LEU A 465 7.31 20.30 -19.12
C LEU A 465 7.95 21.55 -18.49
N VAL A 466 9.04 22.05 -19.10
CA VAL A 466 9.77 23.24 -18.63
C VAL A 466 8.87 24.47 -18.40
N GLU A 467 7.78 24.60 -19.16
CA GLU A 467 6.79 25.68 -19.00
C GLU A 467 6.14 25.74 -17.61
N THR A 468 6.16 24.63 -16.87
CA THR A 468 5.65 24.56 -15.49
C THR A 468 6.49 25.36 -14.49
N LEU A 469 7.74 25.72 -14.83
CA LEU A 469 8.60 26.57 -13.99
C LEU A 469 8.23 28.06 -14.04
N THR A 470 7.42 28.47 -15.01
CA THR A 470 7.06 29.89 -15.20
C THR A 470 6.40 30.47 -13.95
N GLY A 471 6.99 31.52 -13.36
CA GLY A 471 6.49 32.19 -12.16
C GLY A 471 7.02 31.59 -10.85
N THR A 472 8.00 30.69 -10.87
CA THR A 472 8.62 30.16 -9.63
C THR A 472 9.31 31.28 -8.84
N GLU A 473 9.86 32.29 -9.51
CA GLU A 473 10.47 33.49 -8.95
C GLU A 473 9.51 34.33 -8.08
N ASP A 474 8.20 34.16 -8.25
CA ASP A 474 7.18 34.84 -7.43
C ASP A 474 7.11 34.24 -6.02
N PHE A 475 7.62 33.02 -5.81
CA PHE A 475 7.50 32.26 -4.57
C PHE A 475 8.82 32.10 -3.80
N VAL A 476 9.95 32.53 -4.37
CA VAL A 476 11.29 32.32 -3.81
C VAL A 476 12.07 33.63 -3.84
N GLU A 477 12.76 33.98 -2.76
CA GLU A 477 13.60 35.19 -2.69
C GLU A 477 14.93 35.03 -3.43
N ASP A 478 15.60 33.89 -3.24
CA ASP A 478 16.89 33.56 -3.84
C ASP A 478 16.78 32.24 -4.62
N LEU A 479 16.54 32.36 -5.93
CA LEU A 479 16.26 31.25 -6.83
C LEU A 479 17.36 31.08 -7.88
N THR A 480 17.95 29.89 -7.92
CA THR A 480 18.82 29.44 -9.01
C THR A 480 18.14 28.32 -9.78
N ILE A 481 18.04 28.44 -11.11
CA ILE A 481 17.55 27.37 -12.00
C ILE A 481 18.70 26.88 -12.88
N LYS A 482 18.92 25.56 -12.93
CA LYS A 482 19.88 24.89 -13.80
C LYS A 482 19.20 23.82 -14.64
N TYR A 483 19.60 23.74 -15.91
CA TYR A 483 19.06 22.76 -16.85
C TYR A 483 20.11 21.71 -17.16
N VAL A 484 19.67 20.47 -17.33
CA VAL A 484 20.49 19.33 -17.75
C VAL A 484 19.97 18.84 -19.10
N ASP A 485 20.78 19.03 -20.14
CA ASP A 485 20.43 18.62 -21.51
C ASP A 485 20.48 17.08 -21.65
N GLY A 486 19.47 16.49 -22.30
CA GLY A 486 19.41 15.05 -22.53
C GLY A 486 19.13 14.19 -21.30
N ALA A 487 18.78 14.81 -20.17
CA ALA A 487 18.26 14.16 -18.98
C ALA A 487 16.72 14.24 -18.94
N THR A 488 16.11 13.18 -18.44
CA THR A 488 14.66 12.95 -18.40
C THR A 488 14.06 13.45 -17.08
N HIS A 489 12.88 12.95 -16.73
CA HIS A 489 12.24 13.20 -15.45
C HIS A 489 13.10 12.76 -14.25
N TRP A 490 13.87 11.67 -14.38
CA TRP A 490 14.74 11.13 -13.32
C TRP A 490 16.14 11.76 -13.34
N VAL A 491 16.21 13.09 -13.41
CA VAL A 491 17.45 13.86 -13.60
C VAL A 491 18.54 13.52 -12.59
N GLN A 492 18.17 13.22 -11.35
CA GLN A 492 19.07 12.82 -10.25
C GLN A 492 19.79 11.50 -10.52
N VAL A 493 19.24 10.66 -11.41
CA VAL A 493 19.80 9.38 -11.85
C VAL A 493 20.45 9.50 -13.22
N ASP A 494 19.72 9.94 -14.24
CA ASP A 494 20.20 9.87 -15.64
C ASP A 494 21.13 11.05 -16.01
N GLY A 495 21.03 12.15 -15.28
CA GLY A 495 21.88 13.34 -15.33
C GLY A 495 22.74 13.55 -14.09
N TYR A 496 22.97 12.50 -13.27
CA TYR A 496 23.54 12.63 -11.91
C TYR A 496 24.87 13.41 -11.84
N VAL A 497 25.71 13.34 -12.87
CA VAL A 497 27.01 14.04 -12.93
C VAL A 497 26.80 15.56 -12.90
N ASP A 498 25.94 16.07 -13.78
CA ASP A 498 25.63 17.50 -13.87
C ASP A 498 24.79 17.95 -12.67
N VAL A 499 23.83 17.13 -12.22
CA VAL A 499 23.07 17.39 -10.99
C VAL A 499 24.00 17.57 -9.80
N ASN A 500 24.91 16.63 -9.56
CA ASN A 500 25.84 16.71 -8.43
C ASN A 500 26.77 17.92 -8.54
N LYS A 501 27.22 18.25 -9.75
CA LYS A 501 28.00 19.47 -10.01
C LYS A 501 27.22 20.73 -9.68
N HIS A 502 25.96 20.83 -10.11
CA HIS A 502 25.10 21.97 -9.82
C HIS A 502 24.81 22.11 -8.33
N ILE A 503 24.50 21.00 -7.64
CA ILE A 503 24.30 20.98 -6.20
C ILE A 503 25.56 21.44 -5.46
N ARG A 504 26.74 20.92 -5.79
CA ARG A 504 28.00 21.38 -5.16
C ARG A 504 28.27 22.86 -5.38
N ALA A 505 28.11 23.34 -6.62
CA ALA A 505 28.32 24.74 -6.94
C ALA A 505 27.37 25.65 -6.15
N PHE A 506 26.11 25.24 -6.01
CA PHE A 506 25.11 25.94 -5.22
C PHE A 506 25.42 25.92 -3.72
N LEU A 507 25.73 24.76 -3.14
CA LEU A 507 26.08 24.65 -1.73
C LEU A 507 27.36 25.44 -1.36
N ASN A 508 28.32 25.54 -2.29
CA ASN A 508 29.50 26.39 -2.10
C ASN A 508 29.18 27.89 -2.14
N ALA A 509 28.21 28.31 -2.97
CA ALA A 509 27.76 29.70 -3.05
C ALA A 509 26.88 30.09 -1.85
N HIS A 510 26.20 29.11 -1.25
CA HIS A 510 25.32 29.29 -0.10
C HIS A 510 25.71 28.33 1.03
N PRO A 511 26.87 28.51 1.69
CA PRO A 511 27.36 27.59 2.72
C PRO A 511 26.38 27.47 3.88
N VAL A 512 26.25 26.27 4.45
CA VAL A 512 25.36 25.99 5.58
C VAL A 512 26.13 26.31 6.87
N GLU A 513 25.77 27.41 7.54
CA GLU A 513 26.47 27.89 8.75
C GLU A 513 26.19 27.03 10.00
N SER A 514 25.14 26.20 9.98
CA SER A 514 24.74 25.27 11.05
C SER A 514 25.60 24.00 11.08
N LEU A 515 26.90 24.15 11.35
CA LEU A 515 27.86 23.03 11.36
C LEU A 515 27.86 22.19 12.65
N GLN A 516 26.95 22.39 13.60
CA GLN A 516 26.94 21.60 14.84
C GLN A 516 25.52 21.25 15.28
N LYS A 517 25.33 19.96 15.61
CA LYS A 517 24.21 19.47 16.41
C LYS A 517 24.17 20.32 17.70
N PRO A 518 23.02 20.84 18.15
CA PRO A 518 22.96 21.46 19.47
C PRO A 518 23.42 20.43 20.52
N ASP A 519 24.32 20.85 21.41
CA ASP A 519 24.94 20.03 22.46
C ASP A 519 23.94 19.22 23.30
#